data_AF-A0A7S3I821-F1
#
_entry.id   AF-A0A7S3I821-F1
#
_cell.length_a   1.000
_cell.length_b   1.000
_cell.length_c   1.000
_cell.angle_alpha   90.00
_cell.angle_beta   90.00
_cell.angle_gamma   90.00
#
_symmetry.space_group_name_H-M   'P 1'
#
loop_
_entity.id
_entity.type
_entity.pdbx_description
1 polymer ?
#
loop_
_entity_poly.entity_id
_entity_poly.type
_entity_poly.pdbx_seq_one_letter_code
_entity_poly.pdbx_strand_id
1 'polypeptide(L)'
;RRNLPKQVLKPFFEVDVRLDGSKSVLKPSLDEVQVAINRAASCVLKSTKFVQLWFQKDIPEEEKEPFYNWIAKDKEIVKVILLLTGSIQGTKNSVSKFLEGFTTYSWLWTRKPEDELKVFRQQNPDLDDFEDKLKDFDQKNSQIEEIQQ
;
A
#
# COMPACT_ATOMS: atom_id res chain seq x y z
N ARG A 1 -35.76 -5.00 -9.42
CA ARG A 1 -34.41 -5.50 -9.73
C ARG A 1 -33.70 -5.77 -8.40
N ARG A 2 -34.20 -6.75 -7.62
CA ARG A 2 -33.54 -8.05 -7.32
C ARG A 2 -32.06 -7.90 -6.95
N ASN A 3 -31.82 -8.01 -5.65
CA ASN A 3 -30.57 -8.31 -4.96
C ASN A 3 -29.61 -9.14 -5.83
N LEU A 4 -28.68 -8.48 -6.52
CA LEU A 4 -27.47 -9.16 -6.97
C LEU A 4 -26.60 -9.39 -5.73
N PRO A 5 -25.95 -10.56 -5.59
CA PRO A 5 -24.91 -10.72 -4.58
C PRO A 5 -23.89 -9.60 -4.77
N LYS A 6 -23.47 -8.93 -3.68
CA LYS A 6 -22.37 -7.96 -3.72
C LYS A 6 -21.18 -8.69 -4.32
N GLN A 7 -20.87 -8.41 -5.58
CA GLN A 7 -19.71 -8.98 -6.23
C GLN A 7 -18.50 -8.43 -5.49
N VAL A 8 -17.83 -9.29 -4.73
CA VAL A 8 -16.58 -8.95 -4.06
C VAL A 8 -15.57 -8.76 -5.18
N LEU A 9 -15.34 -7.50 -5.54
CA LEU A 9 -14.36 -7.16 -6.57
C LEU A 9 -12.98 -7.51 -6.05
N LYS A 10 -12.22 -8.24 -6.87
CA LYS A 10 -10.82 -8.55 -6.56
C LYS A 10 -10.03 -7.22 -6.49
N PRO A 11 -9.18 -7.01 -5.47
CA PRO A 11 -8.37 -5.81 -5.40
C PRO A 11 -7.42 -5.70 -6.59
N PHE A 12 -7.17 -4.46 -7.03
CA PHE A 12 -6.22 -4.15 -8.12
C PHE A 12 -4.76 -4.20 -7.67
N PHE A 13 -4.52 -3.83 -6.40
CA PHE A 13 -3.19 -3.84 -5.78
C PHE A 13 -3.23 -4.71 -4.53
N GLU A 14 -2.20 -5.52 -4.38
CA GLU A 14 -1.92 -6.30 -3.19
C GLU A 14 -0.61 -5.76 -2.62
N VAL A 15 -0.58 -5.51 -1.31
CA VAL A 15 0.56 -4.94 -0.60
C VAL A 15 0.83 -5.76 0.64
N ASP A 16 2.11 -6.06 0.87
CA ASP A 16 2.56 -6.78 2.06
C ASP A 16 3.09 -5.80 3.09
N VAL A 17 2.77 -6.03 4.36
CA VAL A 17 3.54 -5.43 5.46
C VAL A 17 4.81 -6.26 5.66
N ARG A 18 5.96 -5.60 5.62
CA ARG A 18 7.27 -6.22 5.85
C ARG A 18 8.05 -5.44 6.88
N LEU A 19 8.96 -6.12 7.56
CA LEU A 19 9.94 -5.48 8.41
C LEU A 19 11.17 -5.13 7.58
N ASP A 20 11.54 -3.85 7.53
CA ASP A 20 12.78 -3.36 6.93
C ASP A 20 13.65 -2.77 8.04
N GLY A 21 14.66 -3.54 8.46
CA GLY A 21 15.44 -3.25 9.66
C GLY A 21 14.56 -3.21 10.91
N SER A 22 14.37 -2.03 11.48
CA SER A 22 13.56 -1.81 12.69
C SER A 22 12.17 -1.22 12.42
N LYS A 23 11.80 -0.99 11.15
CA LYS A 23 10.57 -0.30 10.77
C LYS A 23 9.64 -1.21 9.96
N SER A 24 8.36 -1.17 10.28
CA SER A 24 7.32 -1.81 9.47
C SER A 24 7.02 -0.95 8.24
N VAL A 25 7.14 -1.52 7.06
CA VAL A 25 6.95 -0.83 5.77
C VAL A 25 6.00 -1.63 4.87
N LEU A 26 5.31 -0.94 3.96
CA LEU A 26 4.56 -1.62 2.89
C LEU A 26 5.46 -1.92 1.69
N LYS A 27 5.28 -3.10 1.11
CA LYS A 27 5.88 -3.51 -0.16
C LYS A 27 4.81 -4.06 -1.11
N PRO A 28 4.59 -3.45 -2.29
CA PRO A 28 5.12 -2.15 -2.70
C PRO A 28 4.62 -1.01 -1.81
N SER A 29 5.40 0.06 -1.72
CA SER A 29 5.03 1.29 -1.03
C SER A 29 3.89 2.01 -1.74
N LEU A 30 3.18 2.90 -1.03
CA LEU A 30 2.10 3.69 -1.65
C LEU A 30 2.61 4.62 -2.75
N ASP A 31 3.86 5.05 -2.71
CA ASP A 31 4.45 5.85 -3.77
C ASP A 31 4.73 4.99 -5.02
N GLU A 32 5.14 3.74 -4.85
CA GLU A 32 5.26 2.79 -5.97
C GLU A 32 3.89 2.48 -6.59
N VAL A 33 2.84 2.32 -5.77
CA VAL A 33 1.46 2.17 -6.25
C VAL A 33 1.01 3.43 -7.00
N GLN A 34 1.29 4.62 -6.47
CA GLN A 34 1.01 5.90 -7.14
C GLN A 34 1.69 5.98 -8.50
N VAL A 35 2.97 5.61 -8.58
CA VAL A 35 3.72 5.60 -9.84
C VAL A 35 3.10 4.64 -10.85
N ALA A 36 2.65 3.46 -10.41
CA ALA A 36 1.95 2.51 -11.27
C ALA A 36 0.62 3.09 -11.80
N ILE A 37 -0.17 3.76 -10.95
CA ILE A 37 -1.41 4.45 -11.35
C ILE A 37 -1.12 5.56 -12.37
N ASN A 38 -0.13 6.42 -12.10
CA ASN A 38 0.26 7.51 -12.99
C ASN A 38 0.71 6.98 -14.35
N ARG A 39 1.45 5.86 -14.36
CA ARG A 39 1.89 5.18 -15.58
C ARG A 39 0.72 4.60 -16.34
N ALA A 40 -0.22 3.93 -15.67
CA ALA A 40 -1.42 3.38 -16.29
C ALA A 40 -2.27 4.50 -16.95
N ALA A 41 -2.55 5.58 -16.23
CA ALA A 41 -3.27 6.74 -16.77
C ALA A 41 -2.55 7.35 -18.00
N SER A 42 -1.22 7.47 -17.92
CA SER A 42 -0.41 7.95 -19.04
C SER A 42 -0.44 7.01 -20.24
N CYS A 43 -0.40 5.69 -20.02
CA CYS A 43 -0.49 4.69 -21.08
C CYS A 43 -1.85 4.72 -21.77
N VAL A 44 -2.94 4.85 -21.01
CA VAL A 44 -4.30 5.01 -21.55
C VAL A 44 -4.39 6.25 -22.43
N LEU A 45 -3.91 7.40 -21.96
CA LEU A 45 -3.82 8.62 -22.77
C LEU A 45 -2.98 8.41 -24.04
N LYS A 46 -1.76 7.88 -23.89
CA LYS A 46 -0.82 7.69 -25.00
C LYS A 46 -1.31 6.67 -26.03
N SER A 47 -2.22 5.76 -25.68
CA SER A 47 -2.84 4.82 -26.64
C SER A 47 -3.55 5.55 -27.78
N THR A 48 -3.98 6.79 -27.55
CA THR A 48 -4.66 7.63 -28.55
C THR A 48 -3.71 8.39 -29.49
N LYS A 49 -2.39 8.27 -29.31
CA LYS A 49 -1.38 8.97 -30.14
C LYS A 49 -1.35 8.52 -31.59
N PHE A 50 -1.78 7.29 -31.85
CA PHE A 50 -1.80 6.72 -33.20
C PHE A 50 -3.23 6.64 -33.76
N VAL A 51 -4.20 7.19 -33.04
CA VAL A 51 -5.59 7.29 -33.50
C VAL A 51 -5.74 8.63 -34.18
N GLN A 52 -5.85 8.62 -35.51
CA GLN A 52 -5.99 9.82 -36.35
C GLN A 52 -7.38 10.42 -36.22
N LEU A 53 -7.50 11.75 -36.30
CA LEU A 53 -8.80 12.42 -36.36
C LEU A 53 -9.61 11.96 -37.58
N TRP A 54 -10.94 12.05 -37.46
CA TRP A 54 -11.83 11.83 -38.59
C TRP A 54 -11.53 12.82 -39.73
N PHE A 55 -11.86 12.43 -40.97
CA PHE A 55 -11.76 13.27 -42.16
C PHE A 55 -10.35 13.75 -42.56
N GLN A 56 -9.30 12.99 -42.21
CA GLN A 56 -7.92 13.29 -42.59
C GLN A 56 -7.33 12.31 -43.63
N LYS A 57 -8.18 11.72 -44.49
CA LYS A 57 -7.73 10.70 -45.47
C LYS A 57 -6.83 11.25 -46.56
N ASP A 58 -7.07 12.50 -46.97
CA ASP A 58 -6.35 13.16 -48.08
C ASP A 58 -5.10 13.94 -47.60
N ILE A 59 -4.83 13.93 -46.30
CA ILE A 59 -3.69 14.62 -45.68
C ILE A 59 -2.48 13.68 -45.68
N PRO A 60 -1.26 14.15 -46.01
CA PRO A 60 -0.03 13.37 -45.87
C PRO A 60 0.14 12.82 -44.44
N GLU A 61 0.64 11.59 -44.29
CA GLU A 61 0.77 10.92 -42.98
C GLU A 61 1.54 11.75 -41.94
N GLU A 62 2.54 12.53 -42.39
CA GLU A 62 3.37 13.40 -41.54
C GLU A 62 2.60 14.63 -41.00
N GLU A 63 1.51 15.02 -41.65
CA GLU A 63 0.70 16.18 -41.30
C GLU A 63 -0.61 15.81 -40.58
N LYS A 64 -0.91 14.51 -40.45
CA LYS A 64 -2.12 14.05 -39.78
C LYS A 64 -2.06 14.32 -38.27
N GLU A 65 -3.16 14.83 -37.74
CA GLU A 65 -3.30 15.11 -36.31
C GLU A 65 -3.93 13.93 -35.56
N PRO A 66 -3.35 13.51 -34.43
CA PRO A 66 -3.93 12.47 -33.60
C PRO A 66 -4.97 13.04 -32.62
N PHE A 67 -5.95 12.22 -32.26
CA PHE A 67 -6.92 12.50 -31.19
C PHE A 67 -6.25 12.85 -29.86
N TYR A 68 -5.05 12.32 -29.61
CA TYR A 68 -4.26 12.61 -28.42
C TYR A 68 -4.16 14.10 -28.09
N ASN A 69 -3.97 14.97 -29.10
CA ASN A 69 -3.80 16.40 -28.87
C ASN A 69 -5.05 17.07 -28.30
N TRP A 70 -6.24 16.59 -28.69
CA TRP A 70 -7.52 17.03 -28.18
C TRP A 70 -7.80 16.44 -26.80
N ILE A 71 -7.66 15.12 -26.68
CA ILE A 71 -7.95 14.35 -25.45
C ILE A 71 -7.05 14.82 -24.30
N ALA A 72 -5.75 15.04 -24.55
CA ALA A 72 -4.81 15.46 -23.51
C ALA A 72 -5.02 16.90 -23.01
N LYS A 73 -5.73 17.75 -23.78
CA LYS A 73 -6.06 19.14 -23.41
C LYS A 73 -7.48 19.27 -22.83
N ASP A 74 -8.28 18.23 -22.93
CA ASP A 74 -9.66 18.25 -22.43
C ASP A 74 -9.67 18.40 -20.90
N LYS A 75 -10.40 19.40 -20.41
CA LYS A 75 -10.41 19.76 -18.99
C LYS A 75 -11.08 18.70 -18.13
N GLU A 76 -12.09 18.00 -18.63
CA GLU A 76 -12.77 16.95 -17.88
C GLU A 76 -11.89 15.72 -17.76
N ILE A 77 -11.16 15.36 -18.82
CA ILE A 77 -10.16 14.28 -18.78
C ILE A 77 -9.04 14.60 -17.79
N VAL A 78 -8.51 15.82 -17.82
CA VAL A 78 -7.47 16.27 -16.87
C VAL A 78 -7.98 16.20 -15.42
N LYS A 79 -9.23 16.62 -15.14
CA LYS A 79 -9.84 16.50 -13.80
C LYS A 79 -9.93 15.05 -13.35
N VAL A 80 -10.38 14.15 -14.22
CA VAL A 80 -10.50 12.71 -13.89
C VAL A 80 -9.14 12.10 -13.57
N ILE A 81 -8.09 12.45 -14.33
CA ILE A 81 -6.72 11.99 -14.06
C ILE A 81 -6.25 12.51 -12.71
N LEU A 82 -6.44 13.81 -12.42
CA LEU A 82 -6.06 14.38 -11.14
C LEU A 82 -6.76 13.70 -9.96
N LEU A 83 -8.06 13.42 -10.08
CA LEU A 83 -8.82 12.68 -9.07
C LEU A 83 -8.30 11.25 -8.89
N LEU A 84 -8.03 10.54 -9.99
CA LEU A 84 -7.47 9.19 -9.95
C LEU A 84 -6.10 9.18 -9.27
N THR A 85 -5.19 10.08 -9.67
CA THR A 85 -3.85 10.17 -9.09
C THR A 85 -3.90 10.66 -7.64
N GLY A 86 -4.84 11.53 -7.27
CA GLY A 86 -4.99 12.04 -5.90
C GLY A 86 -5.70 11.07 -4.96
N SER A 87 -6.42 10.07 -5.48
CA SER A 87 -7.25 9.17 -4.68
C SER A 87 -6.47 8.40 -3.60
N ILE A 88 -5.23 8.01 -3.90
CA ILE A 88 -4.40 7.24 -2.98
C ILE A 88 -3.79 8.09 -1.86
N GLN A 89 -3.69 9.41 -2.06
CA GLN A 89 -3.16 10.32 -1.05
C GLN A 89 -4.04 10.33 0.20
N GLY A 90 -5.36 10.20 0.05
CA GLY A 90 -6.30 10.08 1.17
C GLY A 90 -6.06 8.83 2.02
N THR A 91 -5.51 7.76 1.43
CA THR A 91 -5.25 6.49 2.11
C THR A 91 -3.92 6.48 2.86
N LYS A 92 -2.98 7.39 2.55
CA LYS A 92 -1.66 7.43 3.20
C LYS A 92 -1.76 7.53 4.72
N ASN A 93 -2.63 8.40 5.23
CA ASN A 93 -2.78 8.57 6.68
C ASN A 93 -3.32 7.32 7.37
N SER A 94 -4.27 6.62 6.73
CA SER A 94 -4.82 5.37 7.27
C SER A 94 -3.78 4.26 7.29
N VAL A 95 -2.96 4.17 6.24
CA VAL A 95 -1.84 3.23 6.18
C VAL A 95 -0.77 3.55 7.21
N SER A 96 -0.40 4.82 7.39
CA SER A 96 0.56 5.21 8.41
C SER A 96 0.08 4.83 9.81
N LYS A 97 -1.19 5.09 10.13
CA LYS A 97 -1.79 4.66 11.41
C LYS A 97 -1.80 3.14 11.57
N PHE A 98 -2.09 2.41 10.50
CA PHE A 98 -2.06 0.95 10.50
C PHE A 98 -0.64 0.42 10.76
N LEU A 99 0.37 0.98 10.09
CA LEU A 99 1.78 0.63 10.31
C LEU A 99 2.25 0.99 11.72
N GLU A 100 1.77 2.12 12.27
CA GLU A 100 2.06 2.53 13.64
C GLU A 100 1.56 1.51 14.67
N GLY A 101 0.45 0.81 14.40
CA GLY A 101 -0.04 -0.28 15.26
C GLY A 101 0.99 -1.41 15.46
N PHE A 102 1.85 -1.67 14.48
CA PHE A 102 2.91 -2.67 14.62
C PHE A 102 4.06 -2.23 15.52
N THR A 103 4.21 -0.93 15.80
CA THR A 103 5.30 -0.43 16.66
C THR A 103 5.21 -0.94 18.09
N THR A 104 4.01 -1.29 18.56
CA THR A 104 3.77 -1.98 19.85
C THR A 104 4.57 -3.28 19.97
N TYR A 105 4.77 -3.98 18.85
CA TYR A 105 5.52 -5.25 18.79
C TYR A 105 7.00 -5.06 18.48
N SER A 106 7.48 -3.81 18.43
CA SER A 106 8.87 -3.51 18.03
C SER A 106 9.93 -4.17 18.89
N TRP A 107 9.60 -4.50 20.14
CA TRP A 107 10.48 -5.23 21.03
C TRP A 107 10.90 -6.59 20.46
N LEU A 108 10.07 -7.26 19.63
CA LEU A 108 10.38 -8.55 19.00
C LEU A 108 11.61 -8.50 18.07
N TRP A 109 11.82 -7.38 17.38
CA TRP A 109 12.91 -7.23 16.41
C TRP A 109 13.97 -6.19 16.81
N THR A 110 13.76 -5.46 17.90
CA THR A 110 14.74 -4.50 18.44
C THR A 110 15.52 -5.03 19.63
N ARG A 111 14.95 -5.96 20.42
CA ARG A 111 15.59 -6.48 21.62
C ARG A 111 16.19 -7.85 21.38
N LYS A 112 17.36 -8.09 21.98
CA LYS A 112 18.00 -9.41 21.97
C LYS A 112 17.58 -10.18 23.22
N PRO A 113 17.05 -11.41 23.08
CA PRO A 113 16.65 -12.23 24.23
C PRO A 113 17.78 -12.44 25.25
N GLU A 114 19.01 -12.57 24.76
CA GLU A 114 20.21 -12.77 25.58
C GLU A 114 20.46 -11.61 26.56
N ASP A 115 20.29 -10.37 26.08
CA ASP A 115 20.53 -9.17 26.86
C ASP A 115 19.44 -9.01 27.94
N GLU A 116 18.17 -9.26 27.59
CA GLU A 116 17.08 -9.22 28.56
C GLU A 116 17.22 -10.32 29.62
N LEU A 117 17.58 -11.53 29.22
CA LEU A 117 17.77 -12.65 30.15
C LEU A 117 18.96 -12.41 31.09
N LYS A 118 20.01 -11.72 30.63
CA LYS A 118 21.14 -11.33 31.48
C LYS A 118 20.72 -10.32 32.53
N VAL A 119 19.95 -9.30 32.14
CA VAL A 119 19.42 -8.29 33.07
C VAL A 119 18.46 -8.93 34.07
N PHE A 120 17.58 -9.82 33.61
CA PHE A 120 16.65 -10.53 34.49
C PHE A 120 17.39 -11.40 35.51
N ARG A 121 18.39 -12.20 35.09
CA ARG A 121 19.17 -13.04 36.00
C ARG A 121 19.97 -12.25 37.04
N GLN A 122 20.39 -11.03 36.73
CA GLN A 122 21.07 -10.16 37.70
C GLN A 122 20.19 -9.75 38.88
N GLN A 123 18.86 -9.85 38.74
CA GLN A 123 17.90 -9.52 39.80
C GLN A 123 17.72 -10.65 40.81
N ASN A 124 18.42 -11.80 40.64
CA ASN A 124 18.19 -13.04 41.40
C ASN A 124 16.70 -13.43 41.47
N PRO A 125 16.03 -13.58 40.31
CA PRO A 125 14.60 -13.91 40.26
C PRO A 125 14.34 -15.31 40.81
N ASP A 126 13.18 -15.49 41.42
CA ASP A 126 12.71 -16.80 41.88
C ASP A 126 11.86 -17.51 40.81
N LEU A 127 11.38 -18.72 41.12
CA LEU A 127 10.55 -19.51 40.21
C LEU A 127 9.23 -18.82 39.85
N ASP A 128 8.65 -18.06 40.78
CA ASP A 128 7.39 -17.36 40.56
C ASP A 128 7.60 -16.20 39.56
N ASP A 129 8.72 -15.47 39.67
CA ASP A 129 9.12 -14.43 38.69
C ASP A 129 9.28 -15.01 37.27
N PHE A 130 9.84 -16.22 37.14
CA PHE A 130 9.93 -16.90 35.83
C PHE A 130 8.55 -17.27 35.29
N GLU A 131 7.65 -17.77 36.15
CA GLU A 131 6.28 -18.14 35.76
C GLU A 131 5.50 -16.91 35.29
N ASP A 132 5.60 -15.79 36.01
CA ASP A 132 4.97 -14.52 35.62
C ASP A 132 5.50 -14.00 34.29
N LYS A 133 6.81 -14.16 34.03
CA LYS A 133 7.38 -13.76 32.75
C LYS A 133 6.89 -14.63 31.59
N LEU A 134 6.72 -15.94 31.82
CA LEU A 134 6.13 -16.84 30.83
C LEU A 134 4.67 -16.48 30.54
N LYS A 135 3.86 -16.17 31.58
CA LYS A 135 2.48 -15.70 31.42
C LYS A 135 2.39 -14.40 30.60
N ASP A 136 3.30 -13.45 30.83
CA ASP A 136 3.40 -12.21 30.03
C ASP A 136 3.67 -12.50 28.55
N PHE A 137 4.56 -13.46 28.24
CA PHE A 137 4.82 -13.87 26.86
C PHE A 137 3.62 -14.61 26.23
N ASP A 138 2.94 -15.49 26.95
CA ASP A 138 1.73 -16.18 26.46
C ASP A 138 0.61 -15.18 26.14
N GLN A 139 0.43 -14.16 26.99
CA GLN A 139 -0.54 -13.09 26.75
C GLN A 139 -0.20 -12.30 25.48
N LYS A 140 1.08 -11.94 25.29
CA LYS A 140 1.53 -11.25 24.08
C LYS A 140 1.41 -12.12 22.83
N ASN A 141 1.65 -13.42 22.94
CA ASN A 141 1.49 -14.34 21.83
C ASN A 141 0.01 -14.44 21.40
N SER A 142 -0.91 -14.50 22.37
CA SER A 142 -2.36 -14.46 22.11
C SER A 142 -2.77 -13.18 21.34
N GLN A 143 -2.24 -12.01 21.74
CA GLN A 143 -2.49 -10.75 21.04
C GLN A 143 -1.96 -10.73 19.59
N ILE A 144 -0.85 -11.41 19.32
CA ILE A 144 -0.28 -11.51 17.97
C ILE A 144 -1.13 -12.42 17.08
N GLU A 145 -1.64 -13.53 17.62
CA GLU A 145 -2.51 -14.44 16.90
C GLU A 145 -3.82 -13.77 16.48
N GLU A 146 -4.34 -12.85 17.28
CA GLU A 146 -5.53 -12.05 16.94
C GLU A 146 -5.32 -11.12 15.72
N ILE A 147 -4.08 -10.71 15.41
CA ILE A 147 -3.79 -9.84 14.25
C ILE A 147 -4.02 -10.57 12.91
N GLN A 148 -3.97 -11.91 12.91
CA GLN A 148 -4.14 -12.71 11.68
C GLN A 148 -5.61 -12.90 11.26
N GLN A 149 -6.60 -12.52 12.07
CA GLN A 149 -8.03 -12.63 11.77
C GLN A 149 -8.61 -11.35 11.15
#